data_AF-A0A1A7KJM9-F1
#
_entry.id   AF-A0A1A7KJM9-F1
#
_cell.length_a   1.000
_cell.length_b   1.000
_cell.length_c   1.000
_cell.angle_alpha   90.00
_cell.angle_beta   90.00
_cell.angle_gamma   90.00
#
_symmetry.space_group_name_H-M   'P 1'
#
loop_
_entity.id
_entity.type
_entity.pdbx_description
1 polymer ?
#
loop_
_entity_poly.entity_id
_entity_poly.type
_entity_poly.pdbx_seq_one_letter_code
_entity_poly.pdbx_strand_id
1 'polypeptide(L)'
;MIKSLCALVVMCIGTEVFSQKIDSLNIYSSSMKKEIKTLVVHPSNNKYQKLPTVYILHGYSGYPKRTLTKDTPSLVKLSEEMQMIFVLPDGNYDSWYIDSPNLKYETFIAKELTGFIQKNYSSD
;
A
#
# COMPACT_ATOMS: atom_id res chain seq x y z
N MET A 1 57.05 -23.12 0.85
CA MET A 1 55.96 -24.02 1.26
C MET A 1 55.24 -23.41 2.45
N ILE A 2 53.94 -23.16 2.26
CA ILE A 2 52.87 -23.38 3.26
C ILE A 2 52.67 -22.34 4.38
N LYS A 3 51.42 -21.83 4.41
CA LYS A 3 50.63 -21.29 5.53
C LYS A 3 50.95 -19.86 6.01
N SER A 4 50.16 -18.90 5.53
CA SER A 4 49.15 -18.31 6.41
C SER A 4 48.09 -17.60 5.58
N LEU A 5 47.04 -18.37 5.30
CA LEU A 5 45.73 -17.89 4.88
C LEU A 5 45.14 -17.12 6.08
N CYS A 6 45.49 -15.83 6.22
CA CYS A 6 44.91 -14.98 7.24
C CYS A 6 43.41 -14.83 6.92
N ALA A 7 42.62 -15.43 7.81
CA ALA A 7 41.17 -15.54 7.72
C ALA A 7 40.51 -14.17 7.49
N LEU A 8 39.85 -14.03 6.35
CA LEU A 8 38.88 -12.97 6.11
C LEU A 8 37.63 -13.33 6.93
N VAL A 9 37.59 -12.90 8.19
CA VAL A 9 36.37 -12.98 9.01
C VAL A 9 35.38 -11.96 8.44
N VAL A 10 34.50 -12.44 7.56
CA VAL A 10 33.37 -11.67 7.06
C VAL A 10 32.38 -11.49 8.22
N MET A 11 32.39 -10.31 8.81
CA MET A 11 31.45 -9.91 9.85
C MET A 11 30.10 -9.60 9.18
N CYS A 12 29.24 -10.61 9.08
CA CYS A 12 27.82 -10.41 8.73
C CYS A 12 27.11 -9.76 9.93
N ILE A 13 27.24 -8.44 10.04
CA ILE A 13 26.42 -7.65 10.96
C ILE A 13 24.99 -7.75 10.45
N GLY A 14 24.10 -8.38 11.24
CA GLY A 14 22.69 -8.56 10.89
C GLY A 14 22.04 -7.21 10.65
N THR A 15 21.73 -6.90 9.39
CA THR A 15 20.87 -5.78 9.07
C THR A 15 19.45 -6.21 9.37
N GLU A 16 18.84 -5.61 10.40
CA GLU A 16 17.39 -5.66 10.52
C GLU A 16 16.84 -4.87 9.33
N VAL A 17 16.39 -5.61 8.31
CA VAL A 17 15.72 -5.04 7.15
C VAL A 17 14.37 -4.52 7.66
N PHE A 18 14.27 -3.22 7.89
CA PHE A 18 12.99 -2.58 8.14
C PHE A 18 12.10 -2.81 6.91
N SER A 19 11.06 -3.63 7.07
CA SER A 19 10.02 -3.78 6.05
C SER A 19 9.37 -2.40 5.83
N GLN A 20 9.30 -1.98 4.57
CA GLN A 20 8.64 -0.74 4.21
C GLN A 20 7.14 -0.90 4.51
N LYS A 21 6.59 0.02 5.32
CA LYS A 21 5.17 -0.04 5.77
C LYS A 21 4.21 0.66 4.82
N ILE A 22 4.73 1.28 3.77
CA ILE A 22 3.97 2.07 2.81
C ILE A 22 4.44 1.65 1.42
N ASP A 23 3.59 0.89 0.74
CA ASP A 23 3.78 0.60 -0.67
C ASP A 23 3.20 1.73 -1.52
N SER A 24 3.96 2.17 -2.51
CA SER A 24 3.48 3.12 -3.52
C SER A 24 3.29 2.39 -4.85
N LEU A 25 2.04 2.16 -5.21
CA LEU A 25 1.66 1.34 -6.36
C LEU A 25 1.00 2.19 -7.45
N ASN A 26 1.07 1.68 -8.67
CA ASN A 26 0.21 2.05 -9.78
C ASN A 26 -0.61 0.79 -10.12
N ILE A 27 -1.92 0.85 -9.90
CA ILE A 27 -2.83 -0.28 -10.10
C ILE A 27 -3.63 -0.02 -11.38
N TYR A 28 -3.52 -0.95 -12.33
CA TYR A 28 -4.19 -0.83 -13.61
C TYR A 28 -5.70 -1.04 -13.47
N SER A 29 -6.49 -0.04 -13.85
CA SER A 29 -7.94 -0.14 -14.01
C SER A 29 -8.27 -0.61 -15.42
N SER A 30 -8.90 -1.79 -15.52
CA SER A 30 -9.33 -2.32 -16.82
C SER A 30 -10.52 -1.54 -17.38
N SER A 31 -11.43 -1.13 -16.50
CA SER A 31 -12.62 -0.34 -16.83
C SER A 31 -12.30 1.07 -17.33
N MET A 32 -11.22 1.69 -16.84
CA MET A 32 -10.76 3.02 -17.29
C MET A 32 -9.54 3.00 -18.20
N LYS A 33 -8.93 1.83 -18.42
CA LYS A 33 -7.72 1.63 -19.23
C LYS A 33 -6.56 2.56 -18.80
N LYS A 34 -6.37 2.74 -17.50
CA LYS A 34 -5.32 3.62 -16.95
C LYS A 34 -4.78 3.09 -15.62
N GLU A 35 -3.57 3.51 -15.29
CA GLU A 35 -2.97 3.29 -13.99
C GLU A 35 -3.51 4.26 -12.95
N ILE A 36 -3.81 3.76 -11.74
CA ILE A 36 -4.28 4.57 -10.62
C ILE A 36 -3.29 4.44 -9.47
N LYS A 37 -2.73 5.58 -9.08
CA LYS A 37 -1.80 5.67 -7.96
C LYS A 37 -2.52 5.28 -6.68
N THR A 38 -1.93 4.36 -5.92
CA THR A 38 -2.48 3.87 -4.66
C THR A 38 -1.35 3.75 -3.65
N LEU A 39 -1.57 4.26 -2.43
CA LEU A 39 -0.70 3.96 -1.29
C LEU A 39 -1.34 2.86 -0.46
N VAL A 40 -0.56 1.85 -0.07
CA VAL A 40 -1.01 0.79 0.84
C VAL A 40 -0.15 0.86 2.09
N VAL A 41 -0.77 1.15 3.23
CA VAL A 41 -0.12 1.14 4.54
C VAL A 41 -0.41 -0.19 5.22
N HIS A 42 0.62 -0.92 5.64
CA HIS A 42 0.48 -2.22 6.27
C HIS A 42 1.50 -2.41 7.41
N PRO A 43 1.23 -3.29 8.39
CA PRO A 43 2.19 -3.58 9.45
C PRO A 43 3.38 -4.41 8.93
N SER A 44 4.50 -4.38 9.64
CA SER A 44 5.74 -5.07 9.26
C SER A 44 5.64 -6.61 9.27
N ASN A 45 4.71 -7.20 10.02
CA ASN A 45 4.67 -8.65 10.22
C ASN A 45 3.23 -9.19 10.19
N ASN A 46 2.84 -9.75 9.06
CA ASN A 46 1.45 -10.07 8.69
C ASN A 46 1.30 -11.52 8.22
N LYS A 47 2.16 -12.42 8.72
CA LYS A 47 2.37 -13.73 8.09
C LYS A 47 1.34 -14.83 8.37
N TYR A 48 0.32 -14.63 9.21
CA TYR A 48 -0.54 -15.77 9.61
C TYR A 48 -2.03 -15.50 9.72
N GLN A 49 -2.53 -14.29 9.44
CA GLN A 49 -3.95 -13.98 9.48
C GLN A 49 -4.34 -12.90 8.46
N LYS A 50 -5.55 -13.01 7.90
CA LYS A 50 -6.19 -11.92 7.16
C LYS A 50 -6.45 -10.74 8.10
N LEU A 51 -6.03 -9.55 7.69
CA LEU A 51 -6.14 -8.31 8.46
C LEU A 51 -7.33 -7.49 7.97
N PRO A 52 -8.05 -6.81 8.89
CA PRO A 52 -9.06 -5.84 8.51
C PRO A 52 -8.48 -4.76 7.59
N THR A 53 -9.17 -4.53 6.48
CA THR A 53 -8.72 -3.56 5.46
C THR A 53 -9.68 -2.38 5.34
N VAL A 54 -9.13 -1.17 5.39
CA VAL A 54 -9.90 0.07 5.30
C VAL A 54 -9.45 0.89 4.10
N TYR A 55 -10.41 1.27 3.26
CA TYR A 55 -10.21 2.12 2.10
C TYR A 55 -10.49 3.57 2.47
N ILE A 56 -9.48 4.43 2.38
CA ILE A 56 -9.57 5.84 2.76
C ILE A 56 -9.60 6.68 1.49
N LEU A 57 -10.76 7.27 1.23
CA LEU A 57 -11.03 8.08 0.05
C LEU A 57 -10.81 9.56 0.38
N HIS A 58 -10.15 10.29 -0.51
CA HIS A 58 -9.89 11.71 -0.33
C HIS A 58 -11.03 12.56 -0.90
N GLY A 59 -11.22 13.77 -0.35
CA GLY A 59 -12.15 14.74 -0.91
C GLY A 59 -11.66 15.40 -2.20
N TYR A 60 -12.46 16.35 -2.71
CA TYR A 60 -12.17 17.18 -3.88
C TYR A 60 -10.72 17.71 -3.87
N SER A 61 -10.04 17.64 -5.02
CA SER A 61 -8.63 18.02 -5.22
C SER A 61 -7.59 17.27 -4.37
N GLY A 62 -8.00 16.23 -3.64
CA GLY A 62 -7.10 15.39 -2.87
C GLY A 62 -6.28 14.43 -3.71
N TYR A 63 -5.34 13.77 -3.03
CA TYR A 63 -4.51 12.71 -3.59
C TYR A 63 -3.89 11.89 -2.45
N PRO A 64 -3.53 10.61 -2.67
CA PRO A 64 -3.14 9.68 -1.60
C PRO A 64 -2.05 10.18 -0.66
N LYS A 65 -1.02 10.83 -1.22
CA LYS A 65 0.09 11.34 -0.42
C LYS A 65 -0.33 12.49 0.49
N ARG A 66 -1.24 13.38 0.07
CA ARG A 66 -1.78 14.44 0.95
C ARG A 66 -2.55 13.83 2.10
N THR A 67 -3.39 12.84 1.80
CA THR A 67 -4.18 12.14 2.81
C THR A 67 -3.28 11.45 3.84
N LEU A 68 -2.22 10.78 3.38
CA LEU A 68 -1.27 10.14 4.28
C LEU A 68 -0.44 11.12 5.12
N THR A 69 0.00 12.26 4.57
CA THR A 69 0.97 13.12 5.28
C THR A 69 0.36 14.33 5.97
N LYS A 70 -0.83 14.77 5.57
CA LYS A 70 -1.49 15.96 6.10
C LYS A 70 -2.83 15.65 6.74
N ASP A 71 -3.71 14.90 6.05
CA ASP A 71 -5.08 14.69 6.51
C ASP A 71 -5.13 13.64 7.63
N THR A 72 -4.28 12.60 7.57
CA THR A 72 -4.24 11.50 8.55
C THR A 72 -2.81 10.96 8.77
N PRO A 73 -1.89 11.75 9.35
CA PRO A 73 -0.47 11.39 9.51
C PRO A 73 -0.18 10.21 10.43
N SER A 74 -1.18 9.75 11.21
CA SER A 74 -1.05 8.64 12.15
C SER A 74 -1.25 7.26 11.52
N LEU A 75 -1.61 7.14 10.23
CA LEU A 75 -2.00 5.86 9.62
C LEU A 75 -0.92 4.77 9.71
N VAL A 76 0.36 5.12 9.59
CA VAL A 76 1.46 4.13 9.76
C VAL A 76 1.49 3.56 11.17
N LYS A 77 1.31 4.43 12.18
CA LYS A 77 1.28 4.03 13.58
C LYS A 77 0.03 3.18 13.87
N LEU A 78 -1.13 3.63 13.39
CA LEU A 78 -2.39 2.91 13.56
C LEU A 78 -2.37 1.54 12.88
N SER A 79 -1.73 1.43 11.71
CA SER A 79 -1.63 0.16 10.97
C SER A 79 -0.92 -0.91 11.79
N GLU A 80 0.13 -0.51 12.52
CA GLU A 80 0.85 -1.38 13.46
C GLU A 80 0.06 -1.67 14.73
N GLU A 81 -0.46 -0.64 15.38
CA GLU A 81 -1.15 -0.79 16.67
C GLU A 81 -2.44 -1.60 16.55
N MET A 82 -3.17 -1.43 15.45
CA MET A 82 -4.46 -2.08 15.21
C MET A 82 -4.35 -3.32 14.33
N GLN A 83 -3.16 -3.62 13.79
CA GLN A 83 -2.95 -4.69 12.82
C GLN A 83 -3.93 -4.59 11.64
N MET A 84 -3.94 -3.43 10.97
CA MET A 84 -4.85 -3.12 9.86
C MET A 84 -4.09 -2.71 8.60
N ILE A 85 -4.72 -2.94 7.45
CA ILE A 85 -4.26 -2.42 6.17
C ILE A 85 -5.07 -1.16 5.82
N PHE A 86 -4.40 -0.07 5.47
CA PHE A 86 -5.04 1.13 4.94
C PHE A 86 -4.71 1.31 3.47
N VAL A 87 -5.73 1.42 2.64
CA VAL A 87 -5.60 1.58 1.19
C VAL A 87 -6.07 2.97 0.79
N LEU A 88 -5.18 3.76 0.19
CA LEU A 88 -5.42 5.15 -0.20
C LEU A 88 -5.29 5.27 -1.73
N PRO A 89 -6.36 5.03 -2.49
CA PRO A 89 -6.36 5.20 -3.95
C PRO A 89 -6.54 6.66 -4.35
N ASP A 90 -5.96 7.04 -5.49
CA ASP A 90 -6.23 8.31 -6.15
C ASP A 90 -7.60 8.28 -6.82
N GLY A 91 -8.52 9.09 -6.31
CA GLY A 91 -9.90 9.23 -6.79
C GLY A 91 -10.08 10.21 -7.93
N ASN A 92 -9.01 10.73 -8.55
CA ASN A 92 -9.05 11.92 -9.41
C ASN A 92 -9.53 13.19 -8.69
N TYR A 93 -9.42 14.32 -9.37
CA TYR A 93 -9.76 15.63 -8.83
C TYR A 93 -11.22 15.74 -8.32
N ASP A 94 -12.19 15.21 -9.07
CA ASP A 94 -13.62 15.42 -8.89
C ASP A 94 -14.50 14.22 -9.35
N SER A 95 -14.00 12.98 -9.26
CA SER A 95 -14.78 11.82 -9.76
C SER A 95 -16.04 11.49 -8.96
N TRP A 96 -16.10 11.94 -7.70
CA TRP A 96 -17.12 11.56 -6.72
C TRP A 96 -17.27 10.05 -6.49
N TYR A 97 -16.26 9.26 -6.90
CA TYR A 97 -16.25 7.80 -6.78
C TYR A 97 -17.45 7.10 -7.42
N ILE A 98 -18.04 7.71 -8.45
CA ILE A 98 -19.21 7.19 -9.16
C ILE A 98 -18.82 6.83 -10.59
N ASP A 99 -19.46 5.79 -11.13
CA ASP A 99 -19.35 5.46 -12.55
C ASP A 99 -20.09 6.49 -13.42
N SER A 100 -19.38 7.06 -14.38
CA SER A 100 -19.85 7.94 -15.45
C SER A 100 -19.47 7.34 -16.82
N PRO A 101 -19.88 7.91 -17.96
CA PRO A 101 -19.52 7.34 -19.27
C PRO A 101 -18.01 7.10 -19.46
N ASN A 102 -17.15 7.99 -18.97
CA ASN A 102 -15.70 7.93 -19.20
C ASN A 102 -14.86 7.63 -17.94
N LEU A 103 -15.41 7.83 -16.74
CA LEU A 103 -14.72 7.56 -15.47
C LEU A 103 -15.49 6.48 -14.72
N LYS A 104 -14.82 5.37 -14.39
CA LYS A 104 -15.43 4.20 -13.75
C LYS A 104 -14.90 3.98 -12.34
N TYR A 105 -14.95 5.04 -11.50
CA TYR A 105 -14.33 5.00 -10.18
C TYR A 105 -15.08 4.15 -9.16
N GLU A 106 -16.40 3.98 -9.29
CA GLU A 106 -17.14 3.03 -8.45
C GLU A 106 -16.68 1.60 -8.78
N THR A 107 -16.62 1.26 -10.07
CA THR A 107 -16.12 -0.04 -10.53
C THR A 107 -14.68 -0.28 -10.09
N PHE A 108 -13.80 0.71 -10.24
CA PHE A 108 -12.41 0.58 -9.82
C PHE A 108 -12.32 0.32 -8.31
N ILE A 109 -12.96 1.13 -7.46
CA ILE A 109 -12.87 0.97 -6.01
C ILE A 109 -13.52 -0.35 -5.55
N ALA A 110 -14.74 -0.63 -5.98
CA ALA A 110 -15.53 -1.73 -5.43
C ALA A 110 -15.09 -3.11 -5.94
N LYS A 111 -14.44 -3.20 -7.11
CA LYS A 111 -14.09 -4.47 -7.76
C LYS A 111 -12.62 -4.62 -8.08
N GLU A 112 -12.04 -3.66 -8.80
CA GLU A 112 -10.68 -3.80 -9.33
C GLU A 112 -9.63 -3.65 -8.22
N LEU A 113 -9.78 -2.60 -7.41
CA LEU A 113 -8.90 -2.31 -6.29
C LEU A 113 -9.06 -3.33 -5.17
N THR A 114 -10.29 -3.62 -4.72
CA THR A 114 -10.54 -4.63 -3.67
C THR A 114 -9.99 -6.00 -4.07
N GLY A 115 -10.25 -6.44 -5.30
CA GLY A 115 -9.71 -7.69 -5.83
C GLY A 115 -8.18 -7.69 -5.91
N PHE A 116 -7.56 -6.58 -6.30
CA PHE A 116 -6.10 -6.45 -6.27
C PHE A 116 -5.56 -6.58 -4.84
N ILE A 117 -6.15 -5.89 -3.87
CA ILE A 117 -5.67 -5.89 -2.49
C ILE A 117 -5.80 -7.28 -1.87
N GLN A 118 -6.95 -7.95 -2.02
CA GLN A 118 -7.16 -9.31 -1.51
C GLN A 118 -6.23 -10.35 -2.14
N LYS A 119 -5.78 -10.13 -3.38
CA LYS A 119 -4.85 -11.03 -4.06
C LYS A 119 -3.41 -10.85 -3.61
N ASN A 120 -3.00 -9.62 -3.27
CA ASN A 120 -1.59 -9.29 -3.05
C ASN A 120 -1.23 -9.05 -1.58
N TYR A 121 -2.22 -8.85 -0.71
CA TYR A 121 -2.04 -8.64 0.72
C TYR A 121 -2.87 -9.64 1.52
N SER A 122 -2.48 -9.87 2.78
CA SER A 122 -3.28 -10.62 3.76
C SER A 122 -4.50 -9.77 4.20
N SER A 123 -5.38 -9.40 3.28
CA SER A 123 -6.63 -8.66 3.50
C SER A 123 -7.78 -9.63 3.75
N ASP A 124 -8.76 -9.20 4.54
CA ASP A 124 -10.05 -9.88 4.70
C ASP A 124 -10.84 -10.00 3.39
#